data_AF-A0A3L7RKL6-F1
#
_entry.id   AF-A0A3L7RKL6-F1
#
_cell.length_a   1.000
_cell.length_b   1.000
_cell.length_c   1.000
_cell.angle_alpha   90.00
_cell.angle_beta   90.00
_cell.angle_gamma   90.00
#
_symmetry.space_group_name_H-M   'P 1'
#
loop_
_entity.id
_entity.type
_entity.pdbx_description
1 polymer ?
#
loop_
_entity_poly.entity_id
_entity_poly.type
_entity_poly.pdbx_seq_one_letter_code
_entity_poly.pdbx_strand_id
1 'polypeptide(L)'
;MSLTHDTDRLLSVLFGMRDESIHRAAIDGLTAIMNSSSAGRKAVRLGLETRIPKADAEPIVQLLKGLTNSQAADPTVVVDLMAMLESERPVARTLAIYRMEQITKDRKGFHPDADSSRRRDAIRRWQRAIDQNSGKLVP
;
A
#
# COMPACT_ATOMS: atom_id res chain seq x y z
N MET A 1 10.56 -14.62 20.19
CA MET A 1 10.29 -13.21 19.84
C MET A 1 8.82 -12.93 20.08
N SER A 2 8.48 -11.76 20.64
CA SER A 2 7.09 -11.39 20.93
C SER A 2 6.49 -10.69 19.70
N LEU A 3 5.27 -11.06 19.32
CA LEU A 3 4.52 -10.51 18.18
C LEU A 3 4.50 -8.97 18.15
N THR A 4 4.43 -8.34 19.33
CA THR A 4 4.48 -6.88 19.48
C THR A 4 5.84 -6.32 19.07
N HIS A 5 6.94 -6.96 19.48
CA HIS A 5 8.30 -6.53 19.16
C HIS A 5 8.59 -6.63 17.66
N ASP A 6 8.15 -7.72 17.03
CA ASP A 6 8.34 -7.92 15.59
C ASP A 6 7.51 -6.91 14.77
N THR A 7 6.27 -6.65 15.20
CA THR A 7 5.41 -5.63 14.60
C THR A 7 6.03 -4.24 14.69
N ASP A 8 6.51 -3.83 15.86
CA ASP A 8 7.10 -2.51 16.05
C ASP A 8 8.40 -2.34 15.25
N ARG A 9 9.21 -3.38 15.13
CA ARG A 9 10.41 -3.36 14.31
C ARG A 9 10.07 -3.13 12.83
N LEU A 10 9.11 -3.88 12.29
CA LEU A 10 8.70 -3.74 10.88
C LEU A 10 8.09 -2.37 10.60
N LEU A 11 7.26 -1.85 11.51
CA LEU A 11 6.71 -0.50 11.37
C LEU A 11 7.80 0.57 11.45
N SER A 12 8.79 0.41 12.33
CA SER A 12 9.91 1.35 12.42
C SER A 12 10.75 1.34 11.13
N VAL A 13 10.96 0.18 10.53
CA VAL A 13 11.61 0.06 9.21
C VAL A 13 10.77 0.72 8.13
N LEU A 14 9.46 0.45 8.10
CA LEU A 14 8.54 0.99 7.10
C LEU A 14 8.55 2.52 7.11
N PHE A 15 8.47 3.16 8.27
CA PHE A 15 8.42 4.62 8.37
C PHE A 15 9.80 5.30 8.45
N GLY A 16 10.85 4.58 8.81
CA GLY A 16 12.20 5.13 8.99
C GLY A 16 13.08 5.08 7.74
N MET A 17 12.83 4.12 6.84
CA MET A 17 13.64 3.92 5.64
C MET A 17 13.00 4.61 4.43
N ARG A 18 13.81 4.94 3.41
CA ARG A 18 13.33 5.52 2.13
C ARG A 18 13.43 4.56 0.94
N ASP A 19 13.96 3.37 1.17
CA ASP A 19 14.21 2.37 0.14
C ASP A 19 12.95 1.54 -0.15
N GLU A 20 12.57 1.45 -1.43
CA GLU A 20 11.37 0.72 -1.87
C GLU A 20 11.46 -0.77 -1.58
N SER A 21 12.63 -1.40 -1.76
CA SER A 21 12.81 -2.83 -1.53
C SER A 21 12.63 -3.18 -0.06
N ILE A 22 13.12 -2.32 0.83
CA ILE A 22 12.95 -2.45 2.28
C ILE A 22 11.48 -2.24 2.67
N HIS A 23 10.79 -1.27 2.07
CA HIS A 23 9.35 -1.07 2.28
C HIS A 23 8.55 -2.29 1.87
N ARG A 24 8.82 -2.86 0.70
CA ARG A 24 8.13 -4.07 0.20
C ARG A 24 8.32 -5.25 1.16
N ALA A 25 9.56 -5.50 1.61
CA ALA A 25 9.83 -6.55 2.58
C ALA A 25 9.10 -6.32 3.92
N ALA A 26 9.05 -5.06 4.40
CA ALA A 26 8.30 -4.71 5.59
C ALA A 26 6.78 -4.90 5.40
N ILE A 27 6.24 -4.53 4.24
CA ILE A 27 4.85 -4.75 3.87
C ILE A 27 4.53 -6.24 3.86
N ASP A 28 5.36 -7.09 3.27
CA ASP A 28 5.16 -8.54 3.25
C ASP A 28 5.16 -9.14 4.67
N GLY A 29 6.11 -8.73 5.51
CA GLY A 29 6.17 -9.15 6.92
C GLY A 29 4.93 -8.74 7.71
N LEU A 30 4.48 -7.49 7.56
CA LEU A 30 3.26 -6.99 8.20
C LEU A 30 2.01 -7.73 7.67
N THR A 31 1.95 -8.00 6.37
CA THR A 31 0.87 -8.78 5.74
C THR A 31 0.79 -10.17 6.36
N ALA A 32 1.93 -10.86 6.50
CA ALA A 32 1.99 -12.19 7.10
C ALA A 32 1.52 -12.18 8.56
N ILE A 33 1.94 -11.18 9.35
CA ILE A 33 1.48 -10.99 10.73
C ILE A 33 -0.03 -10.79 10.78
N MET A 34 -0.58 -9.91 9.93
CA MET A 34 -2.02 -9.64 9.87
C MET A 34 -2.84 -10.87 9.46
N ASN A 35 -2.30 -11.71 8.60
CA ASN A 35 -3.02 -12.88 8.09
C ASN A 35 -2.86 -14.11 9.02
N SER A 36 -1.87 -14.11 9.93
CA SER A 36 -1.65 -15.22 10.86
C SER A 36 -2.67 -15.32 12.01
N SER A 37 -3.16 -14.19 12.54
CA SER A 37 -4.05 -14.20 13.71
C SER A 37 -4.81 -12.87 13.91
N SER A 38 -5.90 -12.92 14.68
CA SER A 38 -6.62 -11.72 15.14
C SER A 38 -5.75 -10.81 16.02
N ALA A 39 -4.90 -11.42 16.86
CA ALA A 39 -3.93 -10.71 17.69
C ALA A 39 -2.91 -9.95 16.83
N GLY A 40 -2.39 -10.57 15.77
CA GLY A 40 -1.48 -9.93 14.81
C GLY A 40 -2.12 -8.74 14.11
N ARG A 41 -3.36 -8.87 13.65
CA ARG A 41 -4.12 -7.73 13.08
C ARG A 41 -4.25 -6.58 14.06
N LYS A 42 -4.60 -6.88 15.32
CA LYS A 42 -4.75 -5.86 16.36
C LYS A 42 -3.41 -5.17 16.65
N ALA A 43 -2.32 -5.94 16.74
CA ALA A 43 -0.98 -5.40 16.97
C ALA A 43 -0.54 -4.44 15.85
N VAL A 44 -0.70 -4.83 14.58
CA VAL A 44 -0.35 -3.99 13.42
C VAL A 44 -1.19 -2.71 13.37
N ARG A 45 -2.52 -2.82 13.59
CA ARG A 45 -3.40 -1.64 13.63
C ARG A 45 -2.98 -0.68 14.73
N LEU A 46 -2.81 -1.16 15.97
CA LEU A 46 -2.40 -0.32 17.09
C LEU A 46 -1.04 0.34 16.83
N GLY A 47 -0.08 -0.40 16.30
CA GLY A 47 1.24 0.15 15.96
C GLY A 47 1.21 1.19 14.84
N LEU A 48 0.26 1.10 13.91
CA LEU A 48 0.05 2.15 12.89
C LEU A 48 -0.57 3.40 13.52
N GLU A 49 -1.59 3.23 14.36
CA GLU A 49 -2.28 4.33 15.04
C GLU A 49 -1.36 5.12 15.99
N THR A 50 -0.24 4.56 16.46
CA THR A 50 0.78 5.32 17.21
C THR A 50 1.69 6.18 16.34
N ARG A 51 1.71 5.96 15.02
CA ARG A 51 2.64 6.60 14.07
C ARG A 51 1.94 7.55 13.10
N ILE A 52 0.65 7.34 12.84
CA ILE A 52 -0.16 8.14 11.93
C ILE A 52 -1.56 8.36 12.50
N PRO A 53 -2.27 9.43 12.09
CA PRO A 53 -3.65 9.66 12.47
C PRO A 53 -4.54 8.45 12.15
N LYS A 54 -5.51 8.17 13.01
CA LYS A 54 -6.42 7.02 12.84
C LYS A 54 -7.17 7.02 11.51
N ALA A 55 -7.55 8.19 11.02
CA ALA A 55 -8.20 8.35 9.72
C ALA A 55 -7.30 7.87 8.56
N ASP A 56 -5.98 8.10 8.66
CA ASP A 56 -5.00 7.68 7.66
C ASP A 56 -4.59 6.20 7.84
N ALA A 57 -4.76 5.66 9.05
CA ALA A 57 -4.36 4.30 9.39
C ALA A 57 -5.27 3.23 8.78
N GLU A 58 -6.59 3.46 8.76
CA GLU A 58 -7.54 2.43 8.31
C GLU A 58 -7.35 2.03 6.83
N PRO A 59 -7.18 2.95 5.86
CA PRO A 59 -6.88 2.58 4.48
C PRO A 59 -5.58 1.76 4.35
N ILE A 60 -4.53 2.14 5.09
CA ILE A 60 -3.25 1.42 5.12
C ILE A 60 -3.43 0.03 5.70
N VAL A 61 -4.18 -0.12 6.80
CA VAL A 61 -4.51 -1.42 7.41
C VAL A 61 -5.24 -2.32 6.42
N GLN A 62 -6.22 -1.80 5.68
CA GLN A 62 -6.96 -2.60 4.71
C GLN A 62 -6.05 -3.08 3.58
N LEU A 63 -5.23 -2.20 3.01
CA LEU A 63 -4.29 -2.56 1.95
C LEU A 63 -3.14 -3.46 2.43
N LEU A 64 -2.73 -3.35 3.69
CA LEU A 64 -1.71 -4.24 4.27
C LEU A 64 -2.21 -5.69 4.39
N LYS A 65 -3.52 -5.95 4.48
CA LYS A 65 -4.04 -7.34 4.42
C LYS A 65 -3.82 -7.99 3.05
N GLY A 66 -3.69 -7.17 2.01
CA GLY A 66 -3.71 -7.58 0.62
C GLY A 66 -4.83 -6.87 -0.14
N LEU A 67 -4.79 -7.02 -1.46
CA LEU A 67 -5.85 -6.58 -2.36
C LEU A 67 -6.39 -7.81 -3.08
N THR A 68 -7.70 -8.03 -3.07
CA THR A 68 -8.34 -9.11 -3.83
C THR A 68 -8.79 -8.59 -5.21
N ASN A 69 -9.10 -9.51 -6.14
CA ASN A 69 -9.69 -9.13 -7.42
C ASN A 69 -11.03 -8.40 -7.27
N SER A 70 -11.85 -8.78 -6.29
CA SER A 70 -13.13 -8.09 -6.03
C SER A 70 -12.91 -6.66 -5.56
N GLN A 71 -11.93 -6.42 -4.68
CA GLN A 71 -11.55 -5.07 -4.25
C GLN A 71 -10.91 -4.27 -5.40
N ALA A 72 -10.11 -4.91 -6.25
CA ALA A 72 -9.54 -4.27 -7.43
C ALA A 72 -10.59 -3.88 -8.49
N ALA A 73 -11.79 -4.45 -8.41
CA ALA A 73 -12.94 -4.11 -9.23
C ALA A 73 -13.90 -3.11 -8.55
N ASP A 74 -13.63 -2.68 -7.31
CA ASP A 74 -14.40 -1.66 -6.59
C ASP A 74 -13.84 -0.26 -6.91
N PRO A 75 -14.61 0.62 -7.58
CA PRO A 75 -14.15 1.96 -7.94
C PRO A 75 -13.69 2.79 -6.73
N THR A 76 -14.28 2.59 -5.56
CA THR A 76 -13.90 3.30 -4.33
C THR A 76 -12.48 2.96 -3.93
N VAL A 77 -12.14 1.66 -3.95
CA VAL A 77 -10.79 1.18 -3.64
C VAL A 77 -9.78 1.67 -4.69
N VAL A 78 -10.18 1.71 -5.97
CA VAL A 78 -9.33 2.23 -7.04
C VAL A 78 -9.04 3.71 -6.84
N VAL A 79 -10.02 4.53 -6.45
CA VAL A 79 -9.83 5.94 -6.12
C VAL A 79 -8.85 6.11 -4.95
N ASP A 80 -9.00 5.32 -3.88
CA ASP A 80 -8.10 5.37 -2.73
C ASP A 80 -6.65 5.00 -3.13
N LEU A 81 -6.48 3.97 -3.96
CA LEU A 81 -5.17 3.56 -4.48
C LEU A 81 -4.52 4.67 -5.31
N MET A 82 -5.28 5.33 -6.19
CA MET A 82 -4.80 6.44 -6.99
C MET A 82 -4.40 7.65 -6.11
N ALA A 83 -5.21 7.99 -5.10
CA ALA A 83 -4.88 9.03 -4.13
C ALA A 83 -3.58 8.70 -3.34
N MET A 84 -3.36 7.43 -3.01
CA MET A 84 -2.13 7.00 -2.34
C MET A 84 -0.89 7.09 -3.23
N LEU A 85 -1.00 6.91 -4.55
CA LEU A 85 0.11 7.16 -5.49
C LEU A 85 0.52 8.64 -5.52
N GLU A 86 -0.41 9.55 -5.25
CA GLU A 86 -0.18 11.00 -5.17
C GLU A 86 0.35 11.45 -3.80
N SER A 87 0.24 10.62 -2.76
CA SER A 87 0.68 10.95 -1.41
C SER A 87 2.14 11.40 -1.37
N GLU A 88 2.46 12.39 -0.53
CA GLU A 88 3.86 12.80 -0.24
C GLU A 88 4.63 11.76 0.58
N ARG A 89 3.94 10.79 1.19
CA ARG A 89 4.57 9.72 1.98
C ARG A 89 5.06 8.59 1.06
N PRO A 90 6.38 8.28 1.02
CA PRO A 90 6.91 7.18 0.21
C PRO A 90 6.24 5.84 0.51
N VAL A 91 5.98 5.56 1.79
CA VAL A 91 5.31 4.34 2.24
C VAL A 91 3.93 4.15 1.59
N ALA A 92 3.13 5.22 1.53
CA ALA A 92 1.79 5.15 0.94
C ALA A 92 1.87 4.84 -0.57
N ARG A 93 2.79 5.51 -1.27
CA ARG A 93 3.05 5.27 -2.69
C ARG A 93 3.53 3.84 -2.94
N THR A 94 4.49 3.35 -2.13
CA THR A 94 5.01 1.98 -2.23
C THR A 94 3.93 0.95 -1.98
N LEU A 95 3.12 1.12 -0.93
CA LEU A 95 2.03 0.19 -0.62
C LEU A 95 1.00 0.12 -1.76
N ALA A 96 0.56 1.27 -2.25
CA ALA A 96 -0.41 1.32 -3.34
C ALA A 96 0.12 0.65 -4.61
N ILE A 97 1.30 1.05 -5.10
CA ILE A 97 1.85 0.47 -6.32
C ILE A 97 2.14 -1.02 -6.18
N TYR A 98 2.61 -1.46 -5.01
CA TYR A 98 2.93 -2.86 -4.76
C TYR A 98 1.66 -3.72 -4.83
N ARG A 99 0.53 -3.27 -4.28
CA ARG A 99 -0.74 -3.98 -4.41
C ARG A 99 -1.30 -3.98 -5.81
N MET A 100 -1.24 -2.83 -6.50
CA MET A 100 -1.66 -2.73 -7.90
C MET A 100 -0.84 -3.67 -8.79
N GLU A 101 0.48 -3.73 -8.61
CA GLU A 101 1.39 -4.63 -9.32
C GLU A 101 1.10 -6.10 -9.03
N GLN A 102 0.80 -6.46 -7.79
CA GLN A 102 0.46 -7.85 -7.44
C GLN A 102 -0.78 -8.35 -8.19
N ILE A 103 -1.78 -7.47 -8.39
CA ILE A 103 -3.02 -7.80 -9.10
C ILE A 103 -2.86 -7.74 -10.62
N THR A 104 -2.28 -6.66 -11.14
CA THR A 104 -2.23 -6.38 -12.58
C THR A 104 -0.99 -6.94 -13.28
N LYS A 105 0.03 -7.33 -12.51
CA LYS A 105 1.38 -7.67 -12.98
C LYS A 105 2.08 -6.54 -13.74
N ASP A 106 1.63 -5.30 -13.54
CA ASP A 106 2.18 -4.11 -14.18
C ASP A 106 2.28 -2.97 -13.16
N ARG A 107 3.26 -2.10 -13.36
CA ARG A 107 3.47 -0.88 -12.56
C ARG A 107 3.20 0.39 -13.35
N LYS A 108 2.98 0.29 -14.66
CA LYS A 108 2.88 1.42 -15.60
C LYS A 108 4.07 2.39 -15.49
N GLY A 109 5.25 1.87 -15.16
CA GLY A 109 6.47 2.65 -14.94
C GLY A 109 6.41 3.60 -13.74
N PHE A 110 5.55 3.32 -12.74
CA PHE A 110 5.52 4.07 -11.49
C PHE A 110 6.67 3.62 -10.58
N HIS A 111 7.40 4.59 -10.03
CA HIS A 111 8.46 4.41 -9.03
C HIS A 111 8.18 5.36 -7.85
N PRO A 112 8.03 4.86 -6.60
CA PRO A 112 7.67 5.69 -5.45
C PRO A 112 8.67 6.81 -5.10
N ASP A 113 9.94 6.63 -5.46
CA ASP A 113 11.06 7.53 -5.18
C ASP A 113 11.44 8.45 -6.36
N ALA A 114 10.88 8.21 -7.55
CA ALA A 114 11.10 9.07 -8.71
C ALA A 114 10.58 10.49 -8.45
N ASP A 115 11.09 11.47 -9.21
CA ASP A 115 10.65 12.86 -9.12
C ASP A 115 9.15 13.02 -9.41
N SER A 116 8.55 14.09 -8.90
CA SER A 116 7.11 14.33 -9.00
C SER A 116 6.60 14.42 -10.44
N SER A 117 7.44 14.78 -11.42
CA SER A 117 7.03 14.80 -12.82
C SER A 117 6.85 13.38 -13.35
N ARG A 118 7.86 12.52 -13.15
CA ARG A 118 7.80 11.12 -13.57
C ARG A 118 6.66 10.36 -12.89
N ARG A 119 6.41 10.62 -11.60
CA ARG A 119 5.27 10.02 -10.88
C ARG A 119 3.94 10.43 -11.49
N ARG A 120 3.72 11.72 -11.77
CA ARG A 120 2.49 12.21 -12.41
C ARG A 120 2.24 11.57 -13.77
N ASP A 121 3.29 11.40 -14.59
CA ASP A 121 3.14 10.73 -15.89
C ASP A 121 2.76 9.26 -15.77
N ALA A 122 3.30 8.55 -14.77
CA ALA A 122 2.90 7.18 -14.46
C ALA A 122 1.45 7.09 -13.94
N ILE A 123 1.04 8.02 -13.08
CA ILE A 123 -0.35 8.13 -12.59
C ILE A 123 -1.32 8.38 -13.75
N ARG A 124 -0.97 9.24 -14.71
CA ARG A 124 -1.80 9.42 -15.93
C ARG A 124 -1.95 8.15 -16.75
N ARG A 125 -0.90 7.32 -16.84
CA ARG A 125 -1.00 6.01 -17.52
C ARG A 125 -1.91 5.05 -16.77
N TRP A 126 -1.85 5.06 -15.44
CA TRP A 126 -2.80 4.32 -14.60
C TRP A 126 -4.24 4.79 -14.80
N GLN A 127 -4.49 6.10 -14.75
CA GLN A 127 -5.82 6.66 -14.94
C GLN A 127 -6.41 6.23 -16.30
N ARG A 128 -5.65 6.35 -17.39
CA ARG A 128 -6.11 5.89 -18.71
C ARG A 128 -6.47 4.41 -18.75
N ALA A 129 -5.67 3.56 -18.10
CA ALA A 129 -5.96 2.12 -18.04
C ALA A 129 -7.22 1.82 -17.22
N ILE A 130 -7.42 2.54 -16.11
CA ILE A 130 -8.61 2.45 -15.26
C ILE A 130 -9.86 2.91 -16.03
N ASP A 131 -9.77 4.03 -16.75
CA ASP A 131 -10.87 4.54 -17.57
C ASP A 131 -11.26 3.54 -18.67
N GLN A 132 -10.28 2.90 -19.32
CA GLN A 132 -10.50 1.84 -20.30
C GLN A 132 -11.18 0.61 -19.69
N ASN A 133 -10.91 0.33 -18.41
CA ASN A 133 -11.48 -0.78 -17.65
C ASN A 133 -12.76 -0.38 -16.89
N SER A 134 -13.47 0.68 -17.31
CA SER A 134 -14.70 1.15 -16.68
C SER A 134 -14.55 1.48 -15.18
N GLY A 135 -13.44 2.10 -14.80
CA GLY A 135 -13.17 2.51 -13.42
C GLY A 135 -12.52 1.45 -12.54
N LYS A 136 -12.06 0.33 -13.12
CA LYS A 136 -11.48 -0.81 -12.38
C LYS A 136 -9.99 -0.97 -12.67
N LEU A 137 -9.25 -1.60 -11.76
CA LEU A 137 -7.84 -1.93 -12.00
C LEU A 137 -7.66 -3.09 -12.99
N VAL A 138 -8.61 -4.01 -12.98
CA VAL A 138 -8.68 -5.15 -13.89
C VAL A 138 -10.03 -5.15 -14.62
N PRO A 139 -10.08 -5.58 -15.88
CA PRO A 139 -11.32 -5.64 -16.66
C PRO A 139 -12.46 -6.43 -15.98
#